data_AF-A0A379TJB9-F1
#
_entry.id   AF-A0A379TJB9-F1
#
_cell.length_a   1.000
_cell.length_b   1.000
_cell.length_c   1.000
_cell.angle_alpha   90.00
_cell.angle_beta   90.00
_cell.angle_gamma   90.00
#
_symmetry.space_group_name_H-M   'P 1'
#
loop_
_entity.id
_entity.type
_entity.pdbx_description
1 polymer ?
#
loop_
_entity_poly.entity_id
_entity_poly.type
_entity_poly.pdbx_seq_one_letter_code
_entity_poly.pdbx_strand_id
1 'polypeptide(L)' 'MRSNILCGIGMLLAASAVQAHDGRVYVSGTITDNTCSLSPGSENINVSMGAVSQRQFYRVGDGSAWQSFAIDLQKLW' A
#
# COMPACT_ATOMS: atom_id res chain seq x y z
N MET A 1 51.83 -23.28 39.25
CA MET A 1 51.43 -22.56 38.02
C MET A 1 51.01 -23.58 36.95
N ARG A 2 49.76 -24.06 36.93
CA ARG A 2 49.17 -24.87 35.82
C ARG A 2 47.74 -25.41 36.06
N SER A 3 47.14 -25.20 37.23
CA SER A 3 45.76 -25.64 37.52
C SER A 3 44.70 -24.53 37.40
N ASN A 4 45.07 -23.37 36.84
CA ASN A 4 44.20 -22.19 36.83
C ASN A 4 43.78 -21.77 35.40
N ILE A 5 44.20 -22.48 34.35
CA ILE A 5 44.09 -22.00 32.96
C ILE A 5 43.12 -22.84 32.11
N LEU A 6 42.82 -24.08 32.49
CA LEU A 6 41.98 -24.96 31.65
C LEU A 6 40.47 -24.83 31.88
N CYS A 7 40.02 -24.31 33.03
CA CYS A 7 38.61 -23.96 33.24
C CYS A 7 38.22 -22.63 32.55
N GLY A 8 39.20 -21.90 32.02
CA GLY A 8 38.99 -20.65 31.30
C GLY A 8 38.51 -20.82 29.85
N ILE A 9 38.54 -22.05 29.32
CA ILE A 9 38.22 -22.35 27.91
C ILE A 9 36.94 -23.20 27.79
N GLY A 10 36.45 -23.73 28.91
CA GLY A 10 35.13 -24.34 29.02
C GLY A 10 34.05 -23.28 28.85
N MET A 11 33.77 -22.96 27.60
CA MET A 11 32.41 -22.77 27.13
C MET A 11 31.73 -21.62 27.89
N LEU A 12 31.90 -20.36 27.48
CA LEU A 12 31.90 -19.94 26.07
C LEU A 12 30.66 -20.47 25.29
N LEU A 13 29.72 -21.14 25.97
CA LEU A 13 28.44 -21.56 25.44
C LEU A 13 27.34 -20.97 26.31
N ALA A 14 26.56 -20.10 25.67
CA ALA A 14 25.12 -20.07 25.83
C ALA A 14 24.51 -19.35 27.04
N ALA A 15 25.25 -18.53 27.76
CA ALA A 15 24.64 -17.32 28.32
C ALA A 15 24.79 -16.18 27.30
N SER A 16 24.25 -16.41 26.10
CA SER A 16 23.94 -15.35 25.15
C SER A 16 23.05 -14.36 25.87
N ALA A 17 23.65 -13.29 26.39
CA ALA A 17 22.91 -12.14 26.86
C ALA A 17 22.13 -11.64 25.63
N VAL A 18 20.85 -11.99 25.55
CA VAL A 18 19.92 -11.38 24.61
C VAL A 18 19.79 -9.94 25.08
N GLN A 19 20.69 -9.11 24.60
CA GLN A 19 20.61 -7.67 24.70
C GLN A 19 19.55 -7.24 23.70
N ALA A 20 18.28 -7.48 24.03
CA ALA A 20 17.19 -6.79 23.37
C ALA A 20 17.27 -5.33 23.84
N HIS A 21 18.06 -4.54 23.14
CA HIS A 21 18.04 -3.11 23.33
C HIS A 21 16.71 -2.61 22.77
N ASP A 22 15.92 -1.91 23.59
CA ASP A 22 14.73 -1.22 23.11
C ASP A 22 15.17 -0.13 22.13
N GLY A 23 15.08 -0.44 20.84
CA GLY A 23 15.24 0.54 19.78
C GLY A 23 14.01 1.44 19.75
N ARG A 24 14.15 2.71 20.14
CA ARG A 24 13.13 3.70 19.81
C ARG A 24 13.38 4.23 18.41
N VAL A 25 12.51 3.87 17.48
CA VAL A 25 12.49 4.44 16.14
C VAL A 25 11.67 5.72 16.19
N TYR A 26 12.33 6.86 16.03
CA TYR A 26 11.65 8.13 15.81
C TYR A 26 11.46 8.31 14.31
N VAL A 27 10.26 7.99 13.84
CA VAL A 27 9.84 8.33 12.46
C VAL A 27 9.37 9.78 12.49
N SER A 28 10.28 10.70 12.16
CA SER A 28 9.94 12.10 11.92
C SER A 28 10.08 12.40 10.44
N GLY A 29 9.01 12.90 9.84
CA GLY A 29 8.99 13.39 8.48
C GLY A 29 7.75 14.26 8.29
N THR A 30 7.78 15.18 7.34
CA THR A 30 6.58 15.85 6.85
C THR A 30 5.93 14.97 5.79
N ILE A 31 4.59 14.87 5.79
CA ILE A 31 3.88 14.34 4.62
C ILE A 31 4.07 15.38 3.51
N THR A 32 4.96 15.11 2.56
CA THR A 32 5.32 16.08 1.53
C THR A 32 4.38 16.07 0.32
N ASP A 33 3.53 15.06 0.13
CA ASP A 33 2.68 14.99 -1.06
C ASP A 33 1.19 15.07 -0.72
N ASN A 34 0.53 16.13 -1.21
CA ASN A 34 -0.90 16.07 -1.46
C ASN A 34 -1.12 14.96 -2.51
N THR A 35 -1.96 13.98 -2.20
CA THR A 35 -2.02 12.63 -2.81
C THR A 35 -2.55 12.56 -4.25
N CYS A 36 -2.37 13.61 -5.06
CA CYS A 36 -2.99 13.91 -6.36
C CYS A 36 -4.32 14.68 -6.24
N SER A 37 -4.53 15.65 -7.14
CA SER A 37 -5.82 16.30 -7.37
C SER A 37 -6.53 15.63 -8.54
N LEU A 38 -7.85 15.80 -8.61
CA LEU A 38 -8.61 15.47 -9.80
C LEU A 38 -8.02 16.23 -11.01
N SER A 39 -7.83 15.54 -12.13
CA SER A 39 -7.47 16.19 -13.39
C SER A 39 -8.64 17.06 -13.86
N PRO A 40 -8.44 18.28 -14.38
CA PRO A 40 -9.51 19.12 -14.92
C PRO A 40 -10.35 18.41 -15.99
N GLY A 41 -9.73 17.51 -16.78
CA GLY A 41 -10.43 16.70 -17.78
C GLY A 41 -11.33 15.61 -17.19
N SER A 42 -11.18 15.30 -15.90
CA SER A 42 -11.97 14.32 -15.16
C SER A 42 -12.94 14.95 -14.16
N GLU A 43 -13.02 16.28 -14.07
CA GLU A 43 -14.02 16.98 -13.25
C GLU A 43 -15.44 16.75 -13.77
N ASN A 44 -15.61 16.84 -15.10
CA ASN A 44 -16.89 16.65 -15.76
C ASN A 44 -16.74 15.66 -16.93
N ILE A 45 -17.02 14.39 -16.66
CA ILE A 45 -16.94 13.32 -17.67
C ILE A 45 -18.33 13.03 -18.24
N ASN A 46 -18.49 13.20 -19.56
CA ASN A 46 -19.68 12.75 -20.27
C ASN A 46 -19.40 11.40 -20.95
N VAL A 47 -20.01 10.33 -20.45
CA VAL A 47 -19.85 8.97 -20.99
C VAL A 47 -21.00 8.65 -21.94
N SER A 48 -20.69 8.48 -23.22
CA SER A 48 -21.69 8.05 -24.20
C SER A 48 -22.06 6.58 -23.97
N MET A 49 -23.33 6.33 -23.67
CA MET A 49 -23.88 4.98 -23.49
C MET A 49 -24.18 4.27 -24.81
N GLY A 50 -23.96 4.94 -25.95
CA GLY A 50 -24.33 4.43 -27.27
C GLY A 50 -25.84 4.37 -27.48
N ALA A 51 -26.27 3.66 -28.54
CA ALA A 51 -27.68 3.48 -28.85
C ALA A 51 -28.25 2.29 -28.06
N VAL A 52 -29.13 2.58 -27.09
CA VAL A 52 -29.78 1.58 -26.25
C VAL A 52 -31.22 1.37 -26.75
N SER A 53 -31.49 0.22 -27.36
CA SER A 53 -32.83 -0.17 -27.81
C SER A 53 -33.68 -0.68 -26.65
N GLN A 54 -34.95 -0.25 -26.57
CA GLN A 54 -35.91 -0.78 -25.57
C GLN A 54 -36.15 -2.29 -25.75
N ARG A 55 -35.97 -2.79 -26.98
CA ARG A 55 -36.19 -4.20 -27.30
C ARG A 55 -35.19 -5.13 -26.61
N GLN A 56 -34.11 -4.63 -26.00
CA GLN A 56 -33.14 -5.51 -25.35
C GLN A 56 -33.48 -5.84 -23.89
N PHE A 57 -34.49 -5.18 -23.31
CA PHE A 57 -34.91 -5.38 -21.92
C PHE A 57 -36.21 -6.16 -21.89
N TYR A 58 -36.14 -7.48 -21.78
CA TYR A 58 -37.30 -8.37 -21.79
C TYR A 58 -37.75 -8.75 -20.38
N ARG A 59 -36.87 -8.64 -19.39
CA ARG A 59 -37.09 -9.05 -18.01
C ARG A 59 -36.48 -8.06 -17.02
N VAL A 60 -37.01 -8.09 -15.80
CA VAL A 60 -36.42 -7.35 -14.68
C VAL A 60 -35.01 -7.86 -14.44
N GLY A 61 -34.04 -6.95 -14.46
CA GLY A 61 -32.61 -7.25 -14.29
C GLY A 61 -31.80 -7.26 -15.58
N ASP A 62 -32.43 -7.16 -16.76
CA ASP A 62 -31.70 -7.01 -18.02
C ASP A 62 -30.95 -5.67 -18.07
N GLY A 63 -29.69 -5.68 -18.53
CA GLY A 63 -28.81 -4.51 -18.63
C GLY A 63 -28.29 -4.31 -20.05
N SER A 64 -27.90 -3.08 -20.39
CA SER A 64 -27.24 -2.77 -21.66
C SER A 64 -25.73 -3.05 -21.59
N ALA A 65 -25.03 -2.87 -22.71
CA ALA A 65 -23.58 -2.96 -22.74
C ALA A 65 -22.91 -1.99 -21.75
N TRP A 66 -21.85 -2.48 -21.09
CA TRP A 66 -21.04 -1.70 -20.16
C TRP A 66 -20.18 -0.69 -20.91
N GLN A 67 -20.09 0.54 -20.39
CA GLN A 67 -19.16 1.55 -20.90
C GLN A 67 -18.15 1.93 -19.81
N SER A 68 -16.88 1.67 -20.09
CA SER A 68 -15.78 2.04 -19.22
C SER A 68 -15.44 3.52 -19.37
N PHE A 69 -15.10 4.16 -18.27
CA PHE A 69 -14.48 5.47 -18.24
C PHE A 69 -13.38 5.49 -17.18
N ALA A 70 -12.43 6.41 -17.33
CA ALA A 70 -11.33 6.59 -16.40
C ALA A 70 -11.47 7.94 -15.68
N ILE A 71 -11.05 7.98 -14.43
CA ILE A 71 -10.87 9.21 -13.66
C ILE A 71 -9.37 9.39 -13.51
N ASP A 72 -8.83 10.45 -14.10
CA ASP A 72 -7.42 10.76 -14.07
C ASP A 72 -7.10 11.64 -12.86
N LEU A 73 -6.05 11.25 -12.14
CA LEU A 73 -5.49 12.00 -11.03
C LEU A 73 -4.14 12.60 -11.46
N GLN A 74 -3.94 13.88 -11.16
CA GLN A 74 -2.68 14.57 -11.45
C GLN A 74 -1.97 14.93 -10.14
N LYS A 75 -0.63 14.87 -10.15
CA LYS A 75 0.13 15.32 -8.99
C LYS A 75 -0.08 16.82 -8.77
N LEU A 76 -0.22 17.20 -7.50
CA LEU A 76 -0.13 18.59 -7.09
C LEU A 76 1.37 18.94 -7.03
N TRP A 77 1.90 19.33 -8.19
CA TRP A 77 3.25 19.92 -8.44
C TRP A 77 4.44 19.11 -7.89
#